data_AF-A0A0D9P3B9-F1
#
_entry.id   AF-A0A0D9P3B9-F1
#
_cell.length_a   1.000
_cell.length_b   1.000
_cell.length_c   1.000
_cell.angle_alpha   90.00
_cell.angle_beta   90.00
_cell.angle_gamma   90.00
#
_symmetry.space_group_name_H-M   'P 1'
#
loop_
_entity.id
_entity.type
_entity.pdbx_description
1 polymer ?
#
loop_
_entity_poly.entity_id
_entity_poly.type
_entity_poly.pdbx_seq_one_letter_code
_entity_poly.pdbx_strand_id
1 'polypeptide(L)'
;MASQPLPTLDLTDLTVRDLTEDCLSTFPYCTQLGCHDHRVLMDNMLESLHLWAQSTAETAAASGSLEQALESRPDDLQNIKSNLFMISVELNSYAMNSTDYEAAKESILTIGRFIESLDMMTRAVIG
;
A
#
# COMPACT_ATOMS: atom_id res chain seq x y z
N MET A 1 14.82 -30.38 7.45
CA MET A 1 15.24 -29.10 6.85
C MET A 1 14.54 -28.02 7.64
N ALA A 2 15.27 -27.23 8.42
CA ALA A 2 14.67 -26.14 9.17
C ALA A 2 14.33 -25.03 8.18
N SER A 3 13.04 -24.71 8.04
CA SER A 3 12.61 -23.52 7.32
C SER A 3 13.24 -22.32 8.00
N GLN A 4 14.07 -21.56 7.28
CA GLN A 4 14.54 -20.28 7.79
C GLN A 4 13.30 -19.42 8.09
N PRO A 5 13.24 -18.76 9.27
CA PRO A 5 12.19 -17.77 9.49
C PRO A 5 12.27 -16.75 8.37
N LEU A 6 11.15 -16.45 7.74
CA LEU A 6 11.02 -15.29 6.86
C LEU A 6 11.65 -14.10 7.59
N PRO A 7 12.48 -13.27 6.93
CA PRO A 7 12.94 -12.04 7.55
C PRO A 7 11.69 -11.32 8.06
N THR A 8 11.56 -11.21 9.38
CA THR A 8 10.52 -10.39 9.98
C THR A 8 10.79 -8.99 9.47
N LEU A 9 9.93 -8.55 8.55
CA LEU A 9 9.99 -7.23 7.99
C LEU A 9 9.76 -6.25 9.14
N ASP A 10 10.85 -5.68 9.62
CA ASP A 10 10.82 -4.74 10.74
C ASP A 10 10.39 -3.37 10.22
N LEU A 11 9.09 -3.09 10.36
CA LEU A 11 8.48 -1.79 10.00
C LEU A 11 8.30 -0.90 11.24
N THR A 12 8.97 -1.23 12.36
CA THR A 12 8.80 -0.51 13.62
C THR A 12 9.21 0.95 13.48
N ASP A 13 10.29 1.21 12.75
CA ASP A 13 10.85 2.56 12.54
C ASP A 13 10.14 3.37 11.45
N LEU A 14 9.34 2.72 10.60
CA LEU A 14 8.62 3.40 9.51
C LEU A 14 7.21 3.76 9.94
N THR A 15 6.81 5.01 9.76
CA THR A 15 5.42 5.42 10.01
C THR A 15 4.52 5.03 8.84
N VAL A 16 3.21 4.93 9.09
CA VAL A 16 2.20 4.78 8.05
C VAL A 16 2.31 5.92 7.04
N ARG A 17 2.63 7.13 7.51
CA ARG A 17 2.88 8.28 6.64
C ARG A 17 4.07 8.05 5.72
N ASP A 18 5.22 7.63 6.24
CA ASP A 18 6.43 7.39 5.43
C ASP A 18 6.15 6.36 4.32
N LEU A 19 5.49 5.25 4.69
CA LEU A 19 5.14 4.18 3.75
C LEU A 19 4.13 4.65 2.69
N THR A 20 3.18 5.52 3.08
CA THR A 20 2.22 6.10 2.15
C THR A 20 2.91 7.04 1.17
N GLU A 21 3.80 7.90 1.66
CA GLU A 21 4.59 8.82 0.83
C GLU A 21 5.48 8.06 -0.16
N ASP A 22 6.08 6.94 0.26
CA ASP A 22 6.88 6.07 -0.62
C ASP A 22 6.04 5.50 -1.78
N CYS A 23 4.86 4.95 -1.49
CA CYS A 23 3.93 4.46 -2.50
C CYS A 23 3.50 5.57 -3.48
N LEU A 24 3.11 6.74 -2.94
CA LEU A 24 2.64 7.88 -3.73
C LEU A 24 3.76 8.52 -4.58
N SER A 25 5.02 8.39 -4.17
CA SER A 25 6.16 8.87 -4.96
C SER A 25 6.45 7.99 -6.18
N THR A 26 6.19 6.69 -6.08
CA THR A 26 6.49 5.70 -7.13
C THR A 26 5.34 5.55 -8.13
N PHE A 27 4.10 5.64 -7.65
CA PHE A 27 2.89 5.43 -8.46
C PHE A 27 2.82 6.27 -9.75
N PRO A 28 3.07 7.59 -9.74
CA PRO A 28 2.95 8.44 -10.93
C PRO A 28 3.89 8.05 -12.08
N TYR A 29 5.01 7.40 -11.77
CA TYR A 29 5.87 6.81 -12.77
C TYR A 29 5.24 5.54 -13.35
N CYS A 30 4.71 4.66 -12.49
CA CYS A 30 4.03 3.42 -12.92
C CYS A 30 2.81 3.68 -13.80
N THR A 31 2.05 4.76 -13.59
CA THR A 31 0.89 5.09 -14.45
C THR A 31 1.27 5.42 -15.90
N GLN A 32 2.55 5.67 -16.18
CA GLN A 32 3.05 5.96 -17.53
C GLN A 32 3.59 4.72 -18.26
N LEU A 33 3.69 3.57 -17.56
CA LEU A 33 4.26 2.33 -18.08
C LEU A 33 3.20 1.36 -18.59
N GLY A 34 3.62 0.27 -19.25
CA GLY A 34 2.71 -0.77 -19.73
C GLY A 34 1.79 -0.34 -20.88
N CYS A 35 0.81 -1.20 -21.19
CA CYS A 35 -0.21 -0.94 -22.21
C CYS A 35 -1.31 0.00 -21.69
N HIS A 36 -2.16 0.50 -22.58
CA HIS A 36 -3.23 1.46 -22.24
C HIS A 36 -4.10 0.98 -21.07
N ASP A 37 -4.58 -0.27 -21.11
CA ASP A 37 -5.46 -0.82 -20.08
C ASP A 37 -4.77 -0.88 -18.71
N HIS A 38 -3.49 -1.24 -18.67
CA HIS A 38 -2.70 -1.24 -17.44
C HIS A 38 -2.56 0.17 -16.87
N ARG A 39 -2.32 1.19 -17.72
CA ARG A 39 -2.22 2.58 -17.26
C ARG A 39 -3.50 3.07 -16.62
N VAL A 40 -4.65 2.79 -17.26
CA VAL A 40 -5.97 3.16 -16.73
C VAL A 40 -6.21 2.50 -15.36
N LEU A 41 -5.85 1.22 -15.20
CA LEU A 41 -5.97 0.53 -13.92
C LEU A 41 -5.04 1.14 -12.86
N MET A 42 -3.79 1.45 -13.23
CA MET A 42 -2.84 2.10 -12.32
C MET A 42 -3.32 3.50 -11.91
N ASP A 43 -3.86 4.32 -12.82
CA ASP A 43 -4.41 5.64 -12.50
C ASP A 43 -5.56 5.54 -11.47
N ASN A 44 -6.49 4.59 -11.67
CA ASN A 44 -7.60 4.36 -10.72
C ASN A 44 -7.11 3.91 -9.35
N MET A 45 -6.05 3.09 -9.29
CA MET A 45 -5.46 2.65 -8.03
C MET A 45 -4.71 3.77 -7.32
N LEU A 46 -4.03 4.67 -8.06
CA LEU A 46 -3.44 5.88 -7.51
C LEU A 46 -4.49 6.77 -6.86
N GLU A 47 -5.61 7.01 -7.54
CA GLU A 47 -6.73 7.77 -6.99
C GLU A 47 -7.29 7.10 -5.71
N SER A 48 -7.44 5.78 -5.73
CA SER A 48 -7.93 5.01 -4.58
C SER A 48 -6.99 5.12 -3.38
N LEU A 49 -5.67 5.05 -3.59
CA LEU A 49 -4.67 5.20 -2.54
C LEU A 49 -4.66 6.64 -1.99
N HIS A 50 -4.84 7.65 -2.84
CA HIS A 50 -5.00 9.05 -2.41
C HIS A 50 -6.23 9.25 -1.51
N LEU A 51 -7.38 8.71 -1.93
CA LEU A 51 -8.62 8.78 -1.14
C LEU A 51 -8.46 8.10 0.22
N TRP A 52 -7.85 6.91 0.23
CA TRP A 52 -7.52 6.19 1.45
C TRP A 52 -6.61 7.00 2.38
N ALA A 53 -5.53 7.58 1.83
CA ALA A 53 -4.58 8.39 2.60
C ALA A 53 -5.24 9.63 3.21
N GLN A 54 -6.12 10.30 2.45
CA GLN A 54 -6.88 11.45 2.94
C GLN A 54 -7.82 11.07 4.09
N SER A 55 -8.63 10.02 3.92
CA SER A 55 -9.55 9.51 4.96
C SER A 55 -8.81 9.12 6.24
N THR A 56 -7.65 8.50 6.08
CA THR A 56 -6.78 8.10 7.19
C THR A 56 -6.20 9.31 7.92
N ALA A 57 -5.77 10.34 7.20
CA ALA A 57 -5.27 11.58 7.78
C ALA A 57 -6.36 12.33 8.56
N GLU A 58 -7.59 12.39 8.04
CA GLU A 58 -8.75 12.97 8.74
C GLU A 58 -9.02 12.25 10.06
N THR A 59 -8.88 10.93 10.08
CA THR A 59 -9.04 10.15 11.32
C THR A 59 -7.91 10.37 12.31
N ALA A 60 -6.67 10.38 11.80
CA ALA A 60 -5.48 10.61 12.62
C ALA A 60 -5.45 12.03 13.21
N ALA A 61 -6.21 12.99 12.68
CA ALA A 61 -6.18 14.40 13.09
C ALA A 61 -6.45 14.60 14.59
N ALA A 62 -7.34 13.81 15.20
CA ALA A 62 -7.65 13.90 16.63
C ALA A 62 -6.53 13.37 17.53
N SER A 63 -5.79 12.36 17.05
CA SER A 63 -4.72 11.68 17.79
C SER A 63 -3.32 12.13 17.38
N GLY A 64 -3.18 13.01 16.38
CA GLY A 64 -1.89 13.45 15.83
C GLY A 64 -1.27 12.49 14.81
N SER A 65 -1.42 11.18 14.99
CA SER A 65 -0.99 10.16 14.02
C SER A 65 -1.85 8.89 14.04
N LEU A 66 -1.73 8.06 13.01
CA LEU A 66 -2.44 6.78 12.96
C LEU A 66 -1.85 5.78 13.97
N GLU A 67 -0.53 5.83 14.19
CA GLU A 67 0.15 5.04 15.22
C GLU A 67 -0.46 5.31 16.61
N GLN A 68 -0.69 6.58 16.93
CA GLN A 68 -1.29 6.97 18.21
C GLN A 68 -2.78 6.59 18.26
N ALA A 69 -3.52 6.75 17.15
CA ALA A 69 -4.91 6.32 17.08
C ALA A 69 -5.10 4.80 17.23
N LEU A 70 -4.07 4.02 16.92
CA LEU A 70 -4.06 2.55 16.96
C LEU A 70 -3.15 1.97 18.04
N GLU A 71 -2.76 2.75 19.05
CA GLU A 71 -1.86 2.27 20.12
C GLU A 71 -2.43 1.05 20.87
N SER A 72 -3.75 0.96 20.99
CA SER A 72 -4.47 -0.17 21.60
C SER A 72 -4.73 -1.33 20.64
N ARG A 73 -4.39 -1.17 19.36
CA ARG A 73 -4.62 -2.12 18.26
C ARG A 73 -3.34 -2.30 17.43
N PRO A 74 -2.24 -2.80 18.04
CA PRO A 74 -0.94 -2.89 17.37
C PRO A 74 -0.93 -3.82 16.15
N ASP A 75 -1.75 -4.88 16.16
CA ASP A 75 -1.86 -5.81 15.04
C ASP A 75 -2.48 -5.12 13.80
N ASP A 76 -3.51 -4.28 14.00
CA ASP A 76 -4.13 -3.52 12.92
C ASP A 76 -3.15 -2.51 12.32
N LEU A 77 -2.41 -1.80 13.18
CA LEU A 77 -1.35 -0.89 12.74
C LEU A 77 -0.27 -1.63 11.93
N GLN A 78 0.18 -2.78 12.41
CA GLN A 78 1.19 -3.58 11.72
C GLN A 78 0.66 -4.11 10.37
N ASN A 79 -0.61 -4.48 10.29
CA ASN A 79 -1.23 -4.90 9.04
C ASN A 79 -1.32 -3.75 8.03
N ILE A 80 -1.68 -2.53 8.46
CA ILE A 80 -1.68 -1.35 7.59
C ILE A 80 -0.28 -1.08 7.04
N LYS A 81 0.74 -1.05 7.91
CA LYS A 81 2.14 -0.86 7.48
C LYS A 81 2.60 -1.94 6.51
N SER A 82 2.25 -3.20 6.78
CA SER A 82 2.62 -4.32 5.91
C SER A 82 1.97 -4.22 4.53
N ASN A 83 0.70 -3.84 4.45
CA ASN A 83 0.01 -3.64 3.17
C ASN A 83 0.63 -2.50 2.35
N LEU A 84 0.94 -1.36 2.97
CA LEU A 84 1.62 -0.25 2.29
C LEU A 84 3.01 -0.67 1.78
N PHE A 85 3.78 -1.37 2.60
CA PHE A 85 5.08 -1.89 2.17
C PHE A 85 4.95 -2.83 0.96
N MET A 86 3.97 -3.75 0.99
CA MET A 86 3.74 -4.67 -0.12
C MET A 86 3.29 -3.95 -1.39
N ILE A 87 2.49 -2.88 -1.28
CA ILE A 87 2.15 -2.02 -2.42
C ILE A 87 3.43 -1.42 -3.03
N SER A 88 4.33 -0.88 -2.22
CA SER A 88 5.61 -0.33 -2.70
C SER A 88 6.46 -1.39 -3.42
N VAL A 89 6.57 -2.59 -2.86
CA VAL A 89 7.29 -3.72 -3.50
C VAL A 89 6.68 -4.06 -4.85
N GLU A 90 5.35 -4.16 -4.94
CA GLU A 90 4.67 -4.51 -6.18
C GLU A 90 4.70 -3.38 -7.23
N LEU A 91 4.71 -2.11 -6.81
CA LEU A 91 4.92 -0.98 -7.71
C LEU A 91 6.29 -1.05 -8.38
N ASN A 92 7.34 -1.39 -7.61
CA ASN A 92 8.68 -1.61 -8.14
C ASN A 92 8.74 -2.83 -9.08
N SER A 93 8.10 -3.94 -8.70
CA SER A 93 7.98 -5.13 -9.54
C SER A 93 7.28 -4.84 -10.87
N TYR A 94 6.15 -4.12 -10.82
CA TYR A 94 5.43 -3.67 -12.00
C TYR A 94 6.30 -2.81 -12.90
N ALA A 95 7.04 -1.85 -12.33
CA ALA A 95 7.91 -0.97 -13.09
C ALA A 95 8.99 -1.76 -13.85
N MET A 96 9.61 -2.74 -13.20
CA MET A 96 10.62 -3.62 -13.81
C MET A 96 10.06 -4.53 -14.90
N ASN A 97 8.82 -5.00 -14.74
CA ASN A 97 8.19 -5.98 -15.62
C ASN A 97 7.14 -5.38 -16.56
N SER A 98 7.07 -4.07 -16.68
CA SER A 98 5.97 -3.36 -17.37
C SER A 98 5.80 -3.72 -18.85
N THR A 99 6.81 -4.31 -19.49
CA THR A 99 6.74 -4.80 -20.88
C THR A 99 6.27 -6.25 -21.00
N ASP A 100 6.28 -7.01 -19.91
CA ASP A 100 5.71 -8.36 -19.84
C ASP A 100 4.26 -8.24 -19.35
N TYR A 101 3.32 -8.57 -20.24
CA TYR A 101 1.91 -8.36 -19.97
C TYR A 101 1.41 -9.17 -18.75
N GLU A 102 1.76 -10.45 -18.64
CA GLU A 102 1.23 -11.29 -17.56
C GLU A 102 1.91 -10.93 -16.22
N ALA A 103 3.22 -10.70 -16.20
CA ALA A 103 3.91 -10.28 -14.99
C ALA A 103 3.42 -8.90 -14.49
N ALA A 104 3.25 -7.94 -15.40
CA ALA A 104 2.70 -6.63 -15.05
C ALA A 104 1.26 -6.73 -14.52
N LYS A 105 0.43 -7.60 -15.12
CA LYS A 105 -0.94 -7.83 -14.70
C LYS A 105 -1.01 -8.49 -13.32
N GLU A 106 -0.12 -9.42 -13.00
CA GLU A 106 -0.05 -10.02 -11.66
C GLU A 106 0.26 -8.98 -10.58
N SER A 107 1.23 -8.08 -10.82
CA SER A 107 1.49 -6.97 -9.89
C SER A 107 0.31 -6.01 -9.77
N ILE A 108 -0.37 -5.65 -10.87
CA ILE A 108 -1.59 -4.81 -10.82
C ILE A 108 -2.66 -5.44 -9.92
N LEU A 109 -2.96 -6.73 -10.13
CA LEU A 109 -3.97 -7.45 -9.33
C LEU A 109 -3.58 -7.48 -7.85
N THR A 110 -2.30 -7.61 -7.57
CA THR A 110 -1.77 -7.69 -6.20
C THR A 110 -1.83 -6.33 -5.51
N ILE A 111 -1.42 -5.25 -6.20
CA ILE A 111 -1.56 -3.86 -5.71
C ILE A 111 -3.03 -3.57 -5.38
N GLY A 112 -3.95 -3.89 -6.30
CA GLY A 112 -5.37 -3.67 -6.10
C GLY A 112 -5.92 -4.36 -4.85
N ARG A 113 -5.53 -5.61 -4.59
CA ARG A 113 -5.93 -6.35 -3.38
C ARG A 113 -5.43 -5.70 -2.10
N PHE A 114 -4.20 -5.19 -2.08
CA PHE A 114 -3.66 -4.53 -0.90
C PHE A 114 -4.33 -3.19 -0.64
N ILE A 115 -4.66 -2.42 -1.69
CA ILE A 115 -5.43 -1.18 -1.56
C ILE A 115 -6.85 -1.47 -1.03
N GLU A 116 -7.52 -2.50 -1.54
CA GLU A 116 -8.83 -2.93 -1.04
C GLU A 116 -8.75 -3.36 0.44
N SER A 117 -7.70 -4.10 0.81
CA SER A 117 -7.46 -4.51 2.20
C SER A 117 -7.26 -3.31 3.12
N LEU A 118 -6.53 -2.27 2.67
CA LEU A 118 -6.37 -1.02 3.41
C LEU A 118 -7.71 -0.32 3.64
N ASP A 119 -8.56 -0.19 2.62
CA ASP A 119 -9.88 0.43 2.75
C ASP A 119 -10.78 -0.34 3.73
N MET A 120 -10.81 -1.68 3.61
CA MET A 120 -11.60 -2.53 4.52
C MET A 120 -11.16 -2.41 5.98
N MET A 121 -9.85 -2.49 6.25
CA MET A 121 -9.32 -2.37 7.62
C MET A 121 -9.63 -1.00 8.20
N THR A 122 -9.39 0.05 7.43
CA THR A 122 -9.60 1.44 7.86
C THR A 122 -11.06 1.66 8.23
N ARG A 123 -12.02 1.17 7.43
CA ARG A 123 -13.44 1.22 7.78
C ARG A 123 -13.79 0.43 9.04
N ALA A 124 -13.22 -0.77 9.22
CA ALA A 124 -13.49 -1.59 10.40
C ALA A 124 -12.88 -1.02 11.69
N VAL A 125 -11.81 -0.24 11.54
CA VAL A 125 -11.02 0.31 12.64
C VAL A 125 -11.51 1.71 13.05
N ILE A 126 -12.09 2.46 12.11
CA ILE A 126 -12.47 3.86 12.26
C ILE A 126 -14.00 4.06 12.30
N GLY A 127 -14.76 3.12 11.72
CA GLY A 127 -16.23 3.10 11.72
C GLY A 127 -16.87 2.64 13.02
#